data_AF-F7F487-F1
#
_entry.id   AF-F7F487-F1
#
_cell.length_a   1.000
_cell.length_b   1.000
_cell.length_c   1.000
_cell.angle_alpha   90.00
_cell.angle_beta   90.00
_cell.angle_gamma   90.00
#
_symmetry.space_group_name_H-M   'P 1'
#
loop_
_entity.id
_entity.type
_entity.pdbx_description
1 polymer ?
#
loop_
_entity_poly.entity_id
_entity_poly.type
_entity_poly.pdbx_seq_one_letter_code
_entity_poly.pdbx_strand_id
1 'polypeptide(L)'
;CLQNQQRPDQTPPSLREVTQNVYSPTTLLKLARQRLLREEALAISALKDLPNMMFPEMFEEAFIDGRTKILTAMIPVWPFPYLSVGMNINNLNLDTLKAVLEGLDILISQKVRSSRCKLRGIKWRDTQHDVCGIWSGFHEDKDLPESTTQKQPVENSPECEVKKELKVMTQLQLAEGRVDESTIYLLQWAQQRKDSFHLCCRKLEIQGLTKDTLVEIFNTIRADCIQELKLGFFFINELDLLNPYLRQMNNLLRLTLDHLRGSIGFGEENEEEKAITLISQLPAFHCLQEFNINDVSFIDGNLKEFLRCLKKPLETLCITNCQLSQSDLDYLPYCQNIFELKRLYLSLSLHNLLLAPLGFLLERVRHTLECLNLKSCEIKESQLNALLPALSQCSQLTDVNFYDNNFSLLSLKQLLHHTGKLSQLTNEVYPAPLECYDNRGVILTNRLKNFGPELLDIVRAKRQPKKVAFATMPCFRCDGHYVYDLETQCCHFKWDPLQS
;
A
#
# COMPACT_ATOMS: atom_id res chain seq x y z
N CYS A 1 0.85 -47.01 -63.92
CA CYS A 1 0.56 -46.95 -62.46
C CYS A 1 1.28 -45.72 -61.92
N LEU A 2 0.57 -44.59 -61.74
CA LEU A 2 0.10 -44.08 -60.43
C LEU A 2 1.29 -43.91 -59.46
N GLN A 3 1.62 -42.76 -58.88
CA GLN A 3 1.05 -41.41 -58.82
C GLN A 3 2.09 -40.53 -58.07
N ASN A 4 2.25 -39.26 -58.48
CA ASN A 4 2.57 -38.05 -57.69
C ASN A 4 3.68 -38.08 -56.62
N GLN A 5 4.82 -37.43 -56.88
CA GLN A 5 5.12 -36.01 -56.54
C GLN A 5 5.20 -35.73 -55.03
N GLN A 6 6.42 -35.54 -54.54
CA GLN A 6 6.82 -34.35 -53.77
C GLN A 6 8.35 -34.24 -53.75
N ARG A 7 8.86 -33.14 -54.33
CA ARG A 7 10.25 -32.69 -54.23
C ARG A 7 10.47 -32.07 -52.84
N PRO A 8 11.68 -32.12 -52.28
CA PRO A 8 11.97 -31.44 -51.03
C PRO A 8 11.95 -29.92 -51.27
N ASP A 9 10.98 -29.26 -50.65
CA ASP A 9 10.92 -27.80 -50.62
C ASP A 9 12.17 -27.25 -49.96
N GLN A 10 12.76 -26.29 -50.68
CA GLN A 10 13.86 -25.47 -50.26
C GLN A 10 13.41 -24.68 -49.02
N THR A 11 14.01 -24.99 -47.89
CA THR A 11 14.01 -24.12 -46.72
C THR A 11 14.55 -22.75 -47.14
N PRO A 12 13.78 -21.66 -47.00
CA PRO A 12 14.35 -20.34 -47.19
C PRO A 12 15.40 -20.12 -46.09
N PRO A 13 16.51 -19.42 -46.37
CA PRO A 13 17.48 -19.12 -45.34
C PRO A 13 16.74 -18.33 -44.25
N SER A 14 16.88 -18.81 -43.02
CA SER A 14 16.42 -18.07 -41.86
C SER A 14 16.97 -16.66 -41.97
N LEU A 15 16.07 -15.68 -41.99
CA LEU A 15 16.39 -14.32 -41.61
C LEU A 15 16.91 -14.43 -40.17
N ARG A 16 18.23 -14.63 -40.04
CA ARG A 16 18.98 -14.07 -38.94
C ARG A 16 18.72 -12.58 -39.06
N GLU A 17 17.68 -12.12 -38.39
CA GLU A 17 17.66 -10.78 -37.83
C GLU A 17 18.96 -10.68 -37.03
N VAL A 18 20.00 -10.22 -37.71
CA VAL A 18 21.05 -9.46 -37.08
C VAL A 18 20.25 -8.31 -36.48
N THR A 19 19.94 -8.42 -35.19
CA THR A 19 19.69 -7.27 -34.34
C THR A 19 20.95 -6.42 -34.45
N GLN A 20 21.04 -5.65 -35.53
CA GLN A 20 21.81 -4.44 -35.59
C GLN A 20 21.26 -3.67 -34.41
N ASN A 21 22.02 -3.67 -33.32
CA ASN A 21 21.85 -2.73 -32.24
C ASN A 21 22.03 -1.37 -32.93
N VAL A 22 20.93 -0.81 -33.41
CA VAL A 22 20.90 0.51 -34.05
C VAL A 22 21.32 1.44 -32.94
N TYR A 23 22.62 1.74 -32.90
CA TYR A 23 23.19 2.81 -32.12
C TYR A 23 22.47 4.07 -32.58
N SER A 24 21.35 4.36 -31.93
CA SER A 24 20.64 5.61 -32.10
C SER A 24 21.63 6.67 -31.65
N PRO A 25 22.11 7.56 -32.56
CA PRO A 25 23.12 8.53 -32.19
C PRO A 25 22.63 9.33 -30.99
N THR A 26 23.48 9.41 -29.97
CA THR A 26 23.19 10.11 -28.73
C THR A 26 22.67 11.51 -29.07
N THR A 27 21.45 11.84 -28.64
CA THR A 27 20.87 13.16 -28.96
C THR A 27 21.79 14.26 -28.48
N LEU A 28 21.82 15.39 -29.19
CA LEU A 28 22.64 16.55 -28.82
C LEU A 28 22.36 16.98 -27.36
N LEU A 29 21.10 16.85 -26.93
CA LEU A 29 20.64 17.11 -25.56
C LEU A 29 21.36 16.20 -24.53
N LYS A 30 21.43 14.89 -24.81
CA LYS A 30 22.10 13.92 -23.94
C LYS A 30 23.61 14.11 -23.91
N LEU A 31 24.24 14.45 -25.05
CA LEU A 31 25.66 14.80 -25.09
C LEU A 31 25.96 16.09 -24.32
N ALA A 32 25.12 17.11 -24.46
CA ALA A 32 25.24 18.36 -23.72
C ALA A 32 25.13 18.12 -22.20
N ARG A 33 24.15 17.31 -21.77
CA ARG A 33 23.98 16.95 -20.36
C ARG A 33 25.19 16.20 -19.80
N GLN A 34 25.68 15.18 -20.50
CA GLN A 34 26.88 14.42 -20.08
C GLN A 34 28.14 15.29 -19.99
N ARG A 35 28.31 16.23 -20.93
CA ARG A 35 29.44 17.17 -20.90
C ARG A 35 29.34 18.13 -19.71
N LEU A 36 28.16 18.70 -19.47
CA LEU A 36 27.93 19.60 -18.34
C LEU A 36 28.19 18.88 -17.00
N LEU A 37 27.74 17.63 -16.85
CA LEU A 37 27.94 16.86 -15.62
C LEU A 37 29.40 16.42 -15.38
N ARG A 38 30.23 16.36 -16.43
CA ARG A 38 31.69 16.16 -16.29
C ARG A 38 32.41 17.40 -15.79
N GLU A 39 31.95 18.59 -16.18
CA GLU A 39 32.58 19.87 -15.86
C GLU A 39 31.71 20.68 -14.89
N GLU A 40 31.82 20.38 -13.61
CA GLU A 40 31.01 20.97 -12.52
C GLU A 40 30.87 22.50 -12.59
N ALA A 41 31.97 23.23 -12.82
CA ALA A 41 31.94 24.68 -12.93
C ALA A 41 31.17 25.18 -14.18
N LEU A 42 31.27 24.47 -15.30
CA LEU A 42 30.50 24.77 -16.50
C LEU A 42 29.01 24.45 -16.29
N ALA A 43 28.70 23.32 -15.66
CA ALA A 43 27.32 22.98 -15.29
C ALA A 43 26.67 24.11 -14.46
N ILE A 44 27.32 24.53 -13.37
CA ILE A 44 26.79 25.55 -12.46
C ILE A 44 26.63 26.91 -13.15
N SER A 45 27.61 27.34 -13.96
CA SER A 45 27.52 28.63 -14.68
C SER A 45 26.43 28.62 -15.76
N ALA A 46 26.21 27.49 -16.43
CA ALA A 46 25.20 27.35 -17.47
C ALA A 46 23.75 27.31 -16.94
N LEU A 47 23.51 27.08 -15.64
CA LEU A 47 22.16 26.94 -15.08
C LEU A 47 21.25 28.15 -15.31
N LYS A 48 21.82 29.35 -15.50
CA LYS A 48 21.04 30.57 -15.79
C LYS A 48 20.43 30.58 -17.19
N ASP A 49 21.12 29.96 -18.15
CA ASP A 49 20.75 29.98 -19.57
C ASP A 49 20.18 28.65 -20.05
N LEU A 50 20.27 27.60 -19.22
CA LEU A 50 19.80 26.26 -19.56
C LEU A 50 18.27 26.24 -19.80
N PRO A 51 17.76 25.56 -20.85
CA PRO A 51 16.32 25.41 -21.07
C PRO A 51 15.64 24.65 -19.92
N ASN A 52 14.44 25.08 -19.53
CA ASN A 52 13.70 24.47 -18.40
C ASN A 52 13.50 22.96 -18.53
N MET A 53 13.29 22.46 -19.75
CA MET A 53 13.07 21.03 -20.02
C MET A 53 14.29 20.15 -19.66
N MET A 54 15.49 20.73 -19.58
CA MET A 54 16.70 19.97 -19.23
C MET A 54 16.88 19.81 -17.72
N PHE A 55 16.19 20.59 -16.89
CA PHE A 55 16.39 20.57 -15.43
C PHE A 55 16.06 19.22 -14.77
N PRO A 56 14.90 18.58 -15.01
CA PRO A 56 14.56 17.31 -14.35
C PRO A 56 15.55 16.23 -14.73
N GLU A 57 15.81 16.12 -16.04
CA GLU A 57 16.76 15.22 -16.65
C GLU A 57 18.21 15.39 -16.17
N MET A 58 18.67 16.63 -16.01
CA MET A 58 20.01 16.92 -15.49
C MET A 58 20.11 16.68 -13.99
N PHE A 59 19.06 17.02 -13.23
CA PHE A 59 19.02 16.79 -11.80
C PHE A 59 19.04 15.30 -11.49
N GLU A 60 18.34 14.48 -12.28
CA GLU A 60 18.36 13.03 -12.15
C GLU A 60 19.74 12.42 -12.37
N GLU A 61 20.40 12.76 -13.48
CA GLU A 61 21.74 12.26 -13.72
C GLU A 61 22.74 12.78 -12.67
N ALA A 62 22.66 14.06 -12.26
CA ALA A 62 23.49 14.60 -11.18
C ALA A 62 23.25 13.88 -9.85
N PHE A 63 22.01 13.48 -9.57
CA PHE A 63 21.62 12.77 -8.36
C PHE A 63 22.21 11.36 -8.34
N ILE A 64 22.00 10.61 -9.43
CA ILE A 64 22.52 9.25 -9.60
C ILE A 64 24.05 9.24 -9.51
N ASP A 65 24.71 10.21 -10.14
CA ASP A 65 26.18 10.34 -10.17
C ASP A 65 26.77 10.96 -8.88
N GLY A 66 25.95 11.35 -7.90
CA GLY A 66 26.40 11.94 -6.64
C GLY A 66 27.07 13.32 -6.79
N ARG A 67 26.67 14.11 -7.80
CA ARG A 67 27.22 15.44 -8.10
C ARG A 67 26.61 16.52 -7.20
N THR A 68 26.89 16.43 -5.90
CA THR A 68 26.26 17.25 -4.83
C THR A 68 26.28 18.75 -5.12
N LYS A 69 27.41 19.33 -5.51
CA LYS A 69 27.48 20.79 -5.78
C LYS A 69 26.59 21.24 -6.94
N ILE A 70 26.40 20.40 -7.95
CA ILE A 70 25.47 20.69 -9.05
C ILE A 70 24.03 20.66 -8.51
N LEU A 71 23.68 19.63 -7.74
CA LEU A 71 22.36 19.53 -7.09
C LEU A 71 22.06 20.76 -6.23
N THR A 72 22.99 21.13 -5.34
CA THR A 72 22.89 22.32 -4.49
C THR A 72 22.64 23.59 -5.30
N ALA A 73 23.34 23.75 -6.42
CA ALA A 73 23.20 24.93 -7.30
C ALA A 73 21.90 24.94 -8.11
N MET A 74 21.31 23.78 -8.38
CA MET A 74 20.07 23.67 -9.16
C MET A 74 18.82 24.07 -8.38
N ILE A 75 18.79 23.87 -7.05
CA ILE A 75 17.60 24.16 -6.23
C ILE A 75 17.18 25.65 -6.30
N PRO A 76 18.07 26.65 -6.14
CA PRO A 76 17.68 28.06 -6.18
C PRO A 76 17.21 28.57 -7.55
N VAL A 77 17.37 27.78 -8.61
CA VAL A 77 16.99 28.12 -9.99
C VAL A 77 16.01 27.13 -10.59
N TRP A 78 15.41 26.26 -9.75
CA TRP A 78 14.49 25.23 -10.19
C TRP A 78 13.25 25.82 -10.88
N PRO A 79 13.00 25.53 -12.17
CA PRO A 79 11.99 26.25 -12.95
C PRO A 79 10.54 25.79 -12.75
N PHE A 80 10.31 24.86 -11.82
CA PHE A 80 9.02 24.21 -11.61
C PHE A 80 8.53 24.32 -10.16
N PRO A 81 7.21 24.18 -9.90
CA PRO A 81 6.66 24.34 -8.55
C PRO A 81 7.07 23.22 -7.60
N TYR A 82 7.31 22.00 -8.10
CA TYR A 82 7.64 20.85 -7.28
C TYR A 82 8.92 20.17 -7.76
N LEU A 83 9.61 19.55 -6.82
CA LEU A 83 10.69 18.61 -7.08
C LEU A 83 10.36 17.31 -6.33
N SER A 84 10.16 16.22 -7.04
CA SER A 84 9.94 14.91 -6.42
C SER A 84 11.14 14.02 -6.65
N VAL A 85 11.64 13.41 -5.59
CA VAL A 85 12.74 12.44 -5.58
C VAL A 85 12.14 11.10 -5.15
N GLY A 86 11.99 10.18 -6.09
CA GLY A 86 11.35 8.88 -5.85
C GLY A 86 12.19 7.93 -5.00
N MET A 87 11.55 7.00 -4.28
CA MET A 87 12.23 6.01 -3.42
C MET A 87 13.16 5.04 -4.18
N ASN A 88 12.93 4.84 -5.47
CA ASN A 88 13.67 3.85 -6.28
C ASN A 88 14.92 4.43 -6.97
N ILE A 89 15.27 5.69 -6.70
CA ILE A 89 16.46 6.30 -7.26
C ILE A 89 17.69 5.71 -6.56
N ASN A 90 18.60 5.12 -7.34
CA ASN A 90 19.90 4.65 -6.87
C ASN A 90 20.64 5.81 -6.17
N ASN A 91 21.33 5.53 -5.06
CA ASN A 91 22.05 6.52 -4.24
C ASN A 91 21.19 7.54 -3.48
N LEU A 92 20.01 7.15 -2.96
CA LEU A 92 19.35 7.84 -1.84
C LEU A 92 20.22 7.79 -0.58
N ASN A 93 21.30 8.56 -0.59
CA ASN A 93 22.30 8.65 0.45
C ASN A 93 22.25 10.01 1.16
N LEU A 94 22.95 10.10 2.28
CA LEU A 94 22.97 11.31 3.11
C LEU A 94 23.51 12.53 2.36
N ASP A 95 24.48 12.35 1.45
CA ASP A 95 25.15 13.46 0.76
C ASP A 95 24.25 14.13 -0.29
N THR A 96 23.45 13.36 -1.02
CA THR A 96 22.46 13.92 -1.95
C THR A 96 21.34 14.66 -1.21
N LEU A 97 20.88 14.13 -0.07
CA LEU A 97 19.94 14.83 0.80
C LEU A 97 20.52 16.16 1.30
N LYS A 98 21.74 16.15 1.82
CA LYS A 98 22.47 17.36 2.26
C LYS A 98 22.52 18.39 1.14
N ALA A 99 22.92 17.99 -0.06
CA ALA A 99 23.02 18.89 -1.20
C ALA A 99 21.69 19.59 -1.53
N VAL A 100 20.58 18.83 -1.53
CA VAL A 100 19.24 19.38 -1.78
C VAL A 100 18.80 20.35 -0.69
N LEU A 101 19.03 20.00 0.57
CA LEU A 101 18.67 20.83 1.72
C LEU A 101 19.55 22.08 1.83
N GLU A 102 20.85 22.00 1.54
CA GLU A 102 21.74 23.15 1.39
C GLU A 102 21.28 24.08 0.25
N GLY A 103 20.79 23.50 -0.85
CA GLY A 103 20.19 24.24 -1.94
C GLY A 103 18.93 25.02 -1.50
N LEU A 104 18.12 24.44 -0.62
CA LEU A 104 16.99 25.14 0.01
C LEU A 104 17.47 26.26 0.94
N ASP A 105 18.54 26.05 1.70
CA ASP A 105 19.14 27.06 2.58
C ASP A 105 19.63 28.27 1.80
N ILE A 106 20.20 28.05 0.62
CA ILE A 106 20.58 29.11 -0.31
C ILE A 106 19.34 29.84 -0.81
N LEU A 107 18.29 29.11 -1.21
CA LEU A 107 17.05 29.69 -1.73
C LEU A 107 16.35 30.60 -0.72
N ILE A 108 16.32 30.23 0.57
CA ILE A 108 15.71 31.07 1.62
C ILE A 108 16.59 32.26 2.01
N SER A 109 17.91 32.13 1.92
CA SER A 109 18.86 33.19 2.30
C SER A 109 18.97 34.29 1.24
N GLN A 110 18.51 34.03 0.01
CA GLN A 110 18.54 35.01 -1.07
C GLN A 110 17.47 36.10 -0.91
N LYS A 111 17.92 37.35 -0.76
CA LYS A 111 17.03 38.54 -0.74
C LYS A 111 16.29 38.74 -2.07
N VAL A 112 16.89 38.35 -3.19
CA VAL A 112 16.32 38.48 -4.54
C VAL A 112 16.24 37.08 -5.12
N ARG A 113 15.03 36.55 -5.26
CA ARG A 113 14.82 35.26 -5.92
C ARG A 113 15.11 35.39 -7.40
N SER A 114 15.77 34.39 -7.97
CA SER A 114 15.83 34.22 -9.42
C SER A 114 14.41 34.23 -9.98
N SER A 115 14.16 35.03 -11.03
CA SER A 115 12.86 35.06 -11.72
C SER A 115 12.48 33.71 -12.32
N ARG A 116 13.46 32.82 -12.50
CA ARG A 116 13.28 31.44 -12.95
C ARG A 116 12.75 30.53 -11.84
N CYS A 117 13.11 30.76 -10.58
CA CYS A 117 12.80 29.82 -9.51
C CYS A 117 11.29 29.83 -9.19
N LYS A 118 10.65 28.67 -9.35
CA LYS A 118 9.23 28.49 -9.04
C LYS A 118 8.97 27.54 -7.88
N LEU A 119 10.03 26.98 -7.28
CA LEU A 119 9.93 25.92 -6.27
C LEU A 119 9.08 26.34 -5.07
N ARG A 120 8.09 25.51 -4.76
CA ARG A 120 7.16 25.63 -3.61
C ARG A 120 7.25 24.43 -2.68
N GLY A 121 7.66 23.27 -3.17
CA GLY A 121 7.87 22.13 -2.30
C GLY A 121 8.69 21.01 -2.91
N ILE A 122 9.24 20.18 -2.02
CA ILE A 122 10.01 18.99 -2.35
C ILE A 122 9.25 17.78 -1.82
N LYS A 123 9.02 16.77 -2.67
CA LYS A 123 8.56 15.43 -2.25
C LYS A 123 9.79 14.53 -2.19
N TRP A 124 10.28 14.27 -1.00
CA TRP A 124 11.39 13.36 -0.73
C TRP A 124 10.87 11.95 -0.48
N ARG A 125 11.50 10.93 -1.09
CA ARG A 125 11.06 9.53 -1.01
C ARG A 125 9.59 9.36 -1.44
N ASP A 126 9.24 9.90 -2.61
CA ASP A 126 7.89 9.74 -3.15
C ASP A 126 7.69 8.31 -3.69
N THR A 127 6.54 7.70 -3.35
CA THR A 127 6.10 6.37 -3.82
C THR A 127 4.89 6.45 -4.74
N GLN A 128 4.23 7.61 -4.86
CA GLN A 128 3.04 7.73 -5.72
C GLN A 128 3.40 7.60 -7.21
N HIS A 129 4.66 7.84 -7.54
CA HIS A 129 5.21 7.71 -8.87
C HIS A 129 6.26 6.60 -8.85
N ASP A 130 5.81 5.34 -8.75
CA ASP A 130 6.64 4.12 -8.87
C ASP A 130 7.40 4.03 -10.21
N VAL A 131 7.12 4.95 -11.14
CA VAL A 131 7.91 5.14 -12.35
C VAL A 131 9.14 5.98 -12.00
N CYS A 132 10.27 5.28 -11.84
CA CYS A 132 11.63 5.79 -11.66
C CYS A 132 11.83 7.18 -12.29
N GLY A 133 12.14 8.19 -11.48
CA GLY A 133 12.58 9.50 -11.97
C GLY A 133 12.24 10.67 -11.06
N ILE A 134 12.90 11.79 -11.34
CA ILE A 134 12.58 13.09 -10.74
C ILE A 134 11.41 13.73 -11.48
N TRP A 135 10.37 14.10 -10.72
CA TRP A 135 9.18 14.75 -11.27
C TRP A 135 9.12 16.23 -10.90
N SER A 136 8.73 17.05 -11.87
CA SER A 136 8.69 18.51 -11.73
C SER A 136 7.29 19.10 -11.51
N GLY A 137 6.24 18.27 -11.47
CA GLY A 137 4.88 18.71 -11.14
C GLY A 137 4.24 19.66 -12.16
N PHE A 138 4.59 19.57 -13.45
CA PHE A 138 4.07 20.46 -14.51
C PHE A 138 2.54 20.44 -14.67
N HIS A 139 1.85 19.46 -14.06
CA HIS A 139 0.42 19.21 -14.25
C HIS A 139 -0.45 19.29 -12.97
N GLU A 140 0.12 19.47 -11.76
CA GLU A 140 -0.68 19.42 -10.51
C GLU A 140 -1.57 20.66 -10.26
N ASP A 141 -1.36 21.79 -10.96
CA ASP A 141 -2.23 22.98 -10.83
C ASP A 141 -3.64 22.79 -11.45
N LYS A 142 -3.94 21.61 -12.03
CA LYS A 142 -5.28 21.31 -12.58
C LYS A 142 -6.14 20.39 -11.71
N ASP A 143 -5.56 19.66 -10.75
CA ASP A 143 -6.26 18.56 -10.06
C ASP A 143 -6.25 18.66 -8.53
N LEU A 144 -5.96 19.83 -7.97
CA LEU A 144 -6.38 20.11 -6.59
C LEU A 144 -7.87 20.50 -6.65
N PRO A 145 -8.79 19.79 -5.96
CA PRO A 145 -10.14 20.27 -5.86
C PRO A 145 -10.06 21.59 -5.09
N GLU A 146 -10.34 22.70 -5.77
CA GLU A 146 -10.80 23.90 -5.10
C GLU A 146 -11.93 23.44 -4.19
N SER A 147 -11.65 23.33 -2.90
CA SER A 147 -12.68 23.15 -1.91
C SER A 147 -13.66 24.27 -2.17
N THR A 148 -14.85 23.87 -2.63
CA THR A 148 -16.02 24.72 -2.88
C THR A 148 -16.24 25.58 -1.66
N THR A 149 -15.57 26.72 -1.66
CA THR A 149 -15.77 27.77 -0.68
C THR A 149 -16.91 28.56 -1.30
N GLN A 150 -18.11 28.32 -0.77
CA GLN A 150 -19.28 29.12 -1.09
C GLN A 150 -18.87 30.60 -1.08
N LYS A 151 -19.17 31.29 -2.18
CA LYS A 151 -19.09 32.75 -2.26
C LYS A 151 -19.91 33.34 -1.12
N GLN A 152 -19.26 33.76 -0.04
CA GLN A 152 -19.79 34.74 0.90
C GLN A 152 -19.07 36.07 0.68
N PRO A 153 -19.78 37.20 0.87
CA PRO A 153 -19.39 38.48 0.33
C PRO A 153 -18.24 39.12 1.12
N VAL A 154 -17.44 39.86 0.36
CA VAL A 154 -16.28 40.66 0.75
C VAL A 154 -16.51 41.42 2.06
N GLU A 155 -15.74 41.05 3.09
CA GLU A 155 -15.44 41.93 4.22
C GLU A 155 -13.92 42.14 4.26
N ASN A 156 -13.53 43.41 4.11
CA ASN A 156 -12.15 43.87 4.04
C ASN A 156 -11.41 43.53 5.34
N SER A 157 -10.46 42.59 5.27
CA SER A 157 -9.43 42.41 6.29
C SER A 157 -8.05 42.64 5.66
N PRO A 158 -7.14 43.35 6.37
CA PRO A 158 -5.91 43.87 5.79
C PRO A 158 -4.85 42.76 5.65
N GLU A 159 -4.16 42.77 4.52
CA GLU A 159 -2.76 42.34 4.36
C GLU A 159 -2.30 41.15 5.21
N CYS A 160 -2.83 39.97 4.94
CA CYS A 160 -2.14 38.73 5.28
C CYS A 160 -1.39 38.28 4.01
N GLU A 161 -0.17 38.81 3.81
CA GLU A 161 0.80 38.15 2.94
C GLU A 161 0.99 36.74 3.50
N VAL A 162 0.24 35.76 2.97
CA VAL A 162 0.45 34.35 3.28
C VAL A 162 1.86 34.05 2.78
N LYS A 163 2.84 34.10 3.68
CA LYS A 163 4.21 33.62 3.45
C LYS A 163 4.05 32.26 2.79
N LYS A 164 4.38 32.17 1.50
CA LYS A 164 4.35 30.91 0.74
C LYS A 164 5.46 30.04 1.32
N GLU A 165 5.17 29.36 2.42
CA GLU A 165 6.07 28.44 3.10
C GLU A 165 6.46 27.33 2.14
N LEU A 166 7.77 27.14 1.98
CA LEU A 166 8.32 26.01 1.26
C LEU A 166 8.01 24.75 2.06
N LYS A 167 7.40 23.75 1.41
CA LYS A 167 7.03 22.49 2.06
C LYS A 167 8.00 21.39 1.67
N VAL A 168 8.56 20.69 2.66
CA VAL A 168 9.27 19.43 2.45
C VAL A 168 8.34 18.32 2.87
N MET A 169 7.91 17.51 1.91
CA MET A 169 7.10 16.32 2.11
C MET A 169 8.01 15.09 2.13
N THR A 170 7.83 14.21 3.10
CA THR A 170 8.61 12.97 3.21
C THR A 170 7.76 11.81 3.73
N GLN A 171 8.34 10.62 3.67
CA GLN A 171 7.92 9.44 4.42
C GLN A 171 8.99 9.12 5.46
N LEU A 172 8.57 8.69 6.66
CA LEU A 172 9.46 8.37 7.76
C LEU A 172 9.17 6.96 8.28
N GLN A 173 10.23 6.18 8.44
CA GLN A 173 10.19 4.89 9.13
C GLN A 173 11.10 4.98 10.34
N LEU A 174 10.50 4.87 11.52
CA LEU A 174 11.16 5.13 12.80
C LEU A 174 11.05 3.87 13.63
N ALA A 175 12.17 3.17 13.77
CA ALA A 175 12.29 1.99 14.62
C ALA A 175 13.42 2.21 15.61
N GLU A 176 13.21 1.83 16.88
CA GLU A 176 14.23 2.02 17.91
C GLU A 176 15.56 1.35 17.53
N GLY A 177 16.64 2.12 17.65
CA GLY A 177 17.98 1.71 17.24
C GLY A 177 18.19 1.50 15.74
N ARG A 178 17.20 1.79 14.88
CA ARG A 178 17.24 1.53 13.43
C ARG A 178 16.86 2.73 12.56
N VAL A 179 16.79 3.93 13.12
CA VAL A 179 16.54 5.16 12.33
C VAL A 179 17.76 5.42 11.44
N ASP A 180 17.55 5.58 10.13
CA ASP A 180 18.65 5.81 9.20
C ASP A 180 19.25 7.23 9.34
N GLU A 181 20.53 7.37 9.03
CA GLU A 181 21.26 8.64 9.15
C GLU A 181 20.61 9.79 8.36
N SER A 182 19.98 9.49 7.22
CA SER A 182 19.33 10.51 6.39
C SER A 182 18.06 11.03 7.07
N THR A 183 17.30 10.15 7.72
CA THR A 183 16.14 10.54 8.53
C THR A 183 16.57 11.40 9.73
N ILE A 184 17.62 11.00 10.44
CA ILE A 184 18.16 11.79 11.57
C ILE A 184 18.57 13.19 11.09
N TYR A 185 19.32 13.27 9.98
CA TYR A 185 19.75 14.53 9.41
C TYR A 185 18.58 15.42 8.98
N LEU A 186 17.56 14.85 8.33
CA LEU A 186 16.37 15.59 7.90
C LEU A 186 15.61 16.19 9.08
N LEU A 187 15.43 15.41 10.16
CA LEU A 187 14.77 15.88 11.37
C LEU A 187 15.56 17.02 12.03
N GLN A 188 16.88 16.87 12.17
CA GLN A 188 17.74 17.92 12.72
C GLN A 188 17.73 19.19 11.86
N TRP A 189 17.80 19.03 10.53
CA TRP A 189 17.76 20.16 9.59
C TRP A 189 16.43 20.93 9.72
N ALA A 190 15.30 20.21 9.79
CA ALA A 190 13.98 20.80 9.94
C ALA A 190 13.81 21.50 11.30
N GLN A 191 14.28 20.87 12.37
CA GLN A 191 14.22 21.43 13.72
C GLN A 191 14.97 22.77 13.84
N GLN A 192 16.14 22.88 13.21
CA GLN A 192 16.93 24.12 13.17
C GLN A 192 16.25 25.25 12.40
N ARG A 193 15.27 24.93 11.55
CA ARG A 193 14.60 25.87 10.63
C ARG A 193 13.09 25.90 10.81
N LYS A 194 12.60 25.56 12.00
CA LYS A 194 11.18 25.53 12.36
C LYS A 194 10.39 26.81 12.01
N ASP A 195 11.06 27.95 11.94
CA ASP A 195 10.44 29.25 11.62
C ASP A 195 10.34 29.52 10.09
N SER A 196 10.96 28.67 9.26
CA SER A 196 11.03 28.80 7.80
C SER A 196 10.46 27.59 7.06
N PHE A 197 10.57 26.40 7.64
CA PHE A 197 10.06 25.17 7.07
C PHE A 197 9.27 24.37 8.11
N HIS A 198 8.19 23.76 7.63
CA HIS A 198 7.56 22.65 8.31
C HIS A 198 7.78 21.37 7.52
N LEU A 199 8.28 20.35 8.21
CA LEU A 199 8.42 19.01 7.65
C LEU A 199 7.05 18.33 7.68
N CYS A 200 6.49 18.05 6.50
CA CYS A 200 5.25 17.33 6.35
C CYS A 200 5.53 15.85 6.10
N CYS A 201 5.26 15.02 7.09
CA CYS A 201 5.34 13.57 6.94
C CYS A 201 4.00 13.06 6.41
N ARG A 202 3.96 12.48 5.21
CA ARG A 202 2.72 11.91 4.64
C ARG A 202 2.47 10.50 5.14
N LYS A 203 3.52 9.68 5.19
CA LYS A 203 3.50 8.31 5.70
C LYS A 203 4.48 8.19 6.85
N LEU A 204 3.97 7.81 8.01
CA LEU A 204 4.75 7.62 9.24
C LEU A 204 4.61 6.18 9.70
N GLU A 205 5.73 5.49 9.82
CA GLU A 205 5.83 4.18 10.47
C GLU A 205 6.62 4.33 11.76
N ILE A 206 6.05 3.86 12.86
CA ILE A 206 6.66 3.91 14.19
C ILE A 206 6.73 2.49 14.73
N GLN A 207 7.90 2.08 15.19
CA GLN A 207 8.13 0.79 15.83
C GLN A 207 8.87 0.97 17.16
N GLY A 208 8.16 0.76 18.27
CA GLY A 208 8.72 0.72 19.63
C GLY A 208 9.60 1.91 20.02
N LEU A 209 9.12 3.16 19.90
CA LEU A 209 9.93 4.34 20.23
C LEU A 209 9.81 4.79 21.69
N THR A 210 10.91 5.33 22.23
CA THR A 210 10.90 6.01 23.53
C THR A 210 10.08 7.31 23.50
N LYS A 211 9.58 7.71 24.67
CA LYS A 211 8.83 8.95 24.86
C LYS A 211 9.54 10.19 24.38
N ASP A 212 10.83 10.32 24.70
CA ASP A 212 11.60 11.51 24.34
C ASP A 212 11.76 11.63 22.83
N THR A 213 12.02 10.50 22.16
CA THR A 213 12.11 10.44 20.70
C THR A 213 10.79 10.84 20.05
N LEU A 214 9.66 10.32 20.55
CA LEU A 214 8.33 10.66 20.04
C LEU A 214 8.03 12.16 20.16
N VAL A 215 8.34 12.76 21.31
CA VAL A 215 8.17 14.21 21.53
C VAL A 215 9.03 15.00 20.55
N GLU A 216 10.30 14.63 20.36
CA GLU A 216 11.20 15.30 19.43
C GLU A 216 10.71 15.24 17.98
N ILE A 217 10.22 14.07 17.55
CA ILE A 217 9.66 13.87 16.22
C ILE A 217 8.44 14.77 16.02
N PHE A 218 7.45 14.70 16.90
CA PHE A 218 6.21 15.46 16.74
C PHE A 218 6.36 16.97 17.00
N ASN A 219 7.46 17.41 17.63
CA ASN A 219 7.84 18.83 17.64
C ASN A 219 8.40 19.31 16.29
N THR A 220 8.87 18.38 15.45
CA THR A 220 9.50 18.67 14.17
C THR A 220 8.53 18.47 12.99
N ILE A 221 7.70 17.42 13.05
CA ILE A 221 6.74 17.09 12.01
C ILE A 221 5.34 17.63 12.30
N ARG A 222 4.65 18.01 11.25
CA ARG A 222 3.22 18.37 11.33
C ARG A 222 2.33 17.14 11.32
N ALA A 223 1.68 16.85 12.45
CA ALA A 223 0.77 15.71 12.58
C ALA A 223 -0.43 15.77 11.61
N ASP A 224 -0.90 16.97 11.25
CA ASP A 224 -2.00 17.15 10.30
C ASP A 224 -1.63 16.82 8.85
N CYS A 225 -0.33 16.73 8.54
CA CYS A 225 0.16 16.28 7.23
C CYS A 225 0.14 14.76 7.06
N ILE A 226 -0.01 13.99 8.15
CA ILE A 226 0.02 12.52 8.13
C ILE A 226 -1.28 11.98 7.53
N GLN A 227 -1.16 11.14 6.51
CA GLN A 227 -2.28 10.45 5.85
C GLN A 227 -2.19 8.94 5.99
N GLU A 228 -1.01 8.39 6.21
CA GLU A 228 -0.79 6.97 6.45
C GLU A 228 0.03 6.81 7.73
N LEU A 229 -0.54 6.10 8.72
CA LEU A 229 0.13 5.80 9.97
C LEU A 229 0.21 4.29 10.15
N LYS A 230 1.41 3.78 10.41
CA LYS A 230 1.64 2.41 10.86
C LYS A 230 2.28 2.44 12.25
N LEU A 231 1.61 1.82 13.21
CA LEU A 231 2.10 1.62 14.57
C LEU A 231 2.43 0.14 14.75
N GLY A 232 3.72 -0.15 14.91
CA GLY A 232 4.26 -1.50 15.01
C GLY A 232 4.88 -1.79 16.38
N PHE A 233 4.75 -3.00 16.89
CA PHE A 233 5.52 -3.50 18.05
C PHE A 233 5.37 -2.64 19.31
N PHE A 234 4.13 -2.27 19.64
CA PHE A 234 3.81 -1.48 20.83
C PHE A 234 3.16 -2.32 21.92
N PHE A 235 3.47 -2.00 23.17
CA PHE A 235 2.63 -2.36 24.29
C PHE A 235 1.46 -1.39 24.40
N ILE A 236 0.33 -1.88 24.89
CA ILE A 236 -0.90 -1.09 24.92
C ILE A 236 -0.79 0.20 25.73
N ASN A 237 -0.01 0.21 26.81
CA ASN A 237 0.25 1.39 27.63
C ASN A 237 1.01 2.49 26.88
N GLU A 238 1.71 2.16 25.79
CA GLU A 238 2.42 3.13 24.96
C GLU A 238 1.48 3.85 23.97
N LEU A 239 0.27 3.33 23.72
CA LEU A 239 -0.72 4.05 22.92
C LEU A 239 -1.19 5.34 23.59
N ASP A 240 -1.23 5.38 24.93
CA ASP A 240 -1.61 6.58 25.67
C ASP A 240 -0.65 7.74 25.39
N LEU A 241 0.64 7.42 25.22
CA LEU A 241 1.66 8.39 24.86
C LEU A 241 1.44 8.97 23.45
N LEU A 242 0.86 8.20 22.54
CA LEU A 242 0.58 8.63 21.17
C LEU A 242 -0.73 9.40 21.03
N ASN A 243 -1.69 9.21 21.95
CA ASN A 243 -3.02 9.81 21.90
C ASN A 243 -3.04 11.33 21.64
N PRO A 244 -2.20 12.16 22.28
CA PRO A 244 -2.17 13.60 22.00
C PRO A 244 -1.81 13.94 20.55
N TYR A 245 -0.98 13.12 19.91
CA TYR A 245 -0.55 13.33 18.51
C TYR A 245 -1.57 12.75 17.54
N LEU A 246 -2.14 11.57 17.84
CA LEU A 246 -3.22 10.98 17.03
C LEU A 246 -4.41 11.94 16.89
N ARG A 247 -4.74 12.69 17.95
CA ARG A 247 -5.82 13.71 17.96
C ARG A 247 -5.59 14.86 16.97
N GLN A 248 -4.35 15.07 16.54
CA GLN A 248 -3.99 16.13 15.61
C GLN A 248 -3.99 15.65 14.15
N MET A 249 -4.08 14.34 13.90
CA MET A 249 -4.02 13.73 12.57
C MET A 249 -5.37 13.77 11.84
N ASN A 250 -5.85 14.98 11.55
CA ASN A 250 -7.19 15.19 10.97
C ASN A 250 -7.34 14.67 9.53
N ASN A 251 -6.23 14.41 8.84
CA ASN A 251 -6.19 13.96 7.45
C ASN A 251 -5.80 12.48 7.30
N LEU A 252 -5.83 11.71 8.40
CA LEU A 252 -5.46 10.30 8.37
C LEU A 252 -6.44 9.49 7.50
N LEU A 253 -5.91 8.85 6.44
CA LEU A 253 -6.65 8.03 5.49
C LEU A 253 -6.44 6.53 5.75
N ARG A 254 -5.23 6.14 6.17
CA ARG A 254 -4.89 4.73 6.47
C ARG A 254 -4.26 4.61 7.84
N LEU A 255 -4.75 3.67 8.63
CA LEU A 255 -4.21 3.31 9.93
C LEU A 255 -3.90 1.81 9.93
N THR A 256 -2.66 1.47 10.27
CA THR A 256 -2.23 0.09 10.48
C THR A 256 -1.75 -0.07 11.91
N LEU A 257 -2.33 -1.03 12.63
CA LEU A 257 -1.88 -1.50 13.93
C LEU A 257 -1.26 -2.88 13.73
N ASP A 258 0.01 -3.04 14.10
CA ASP A 258 0.82 -4.20 13.75
C ASP A 258 1.60 -4.71 14.98
N HIS A 259 1.35 -5.94 15.43
CA HIS A 259 2.01 -6.54 16.59
C HIS A 259 1.83 -5.75 17.90
N LEU A 260 0.59 -5.41 18.26
CA LEU A 260 0.31 -4.73 19.53
C LEU A 260 0.07 -5.78 20.63
N ARG A 261 0.82 -5.65 21.73
CA ARG A 261 0.77 -6.61 22.85
C ARG A 261 0.12 -6.02 24.09
N GLY A 262 -0.56 -6.88 24.85
CA GLY A 262 -0.94 -6.62 26.23
C GLY A 262 0.30 -6.37 27.10
N SER A 263 0.10 -5.79 28.29
CA SER A 263 1.21 -5.56 29.21
C SER A 263 1.73 -6.91 29.72
N ILE A 264 3.02 -7.04 30.05
CA ILE A 264 3.59 -8.33 30.53
C ILE A 264 3.40 -8.48 32.06
N GLY A 265 2.59 -7.63 32.70
CA GLY A 265 2.80 -7.24 34.10
C GLY A 265 1.63 -7.41 35.06
N PHE A 266 0.40 -7.61 34.57
CA PHE A 266 -0.77 -7.65 35.45
C PHE A 266 -1.66 -8.84 35.10
N GLY A 267 -2.37 -9.41 36.08
CA GLY A 267 -3.29 -10.52 35.83
C GLY A 267 -4.31 -10.17 34.75
N GLU A 268 -4.65 -11.14 33.90
CA GLU A 268 -5.40 -10.99 32.63
C GLU A 268 -6.63 -10.07 32.74
N GLU A 269 -7.43 -10.19 33.79
CA GLU A 269 -8.66 -9.39 33.99
C GLU A 269 -8.40 -7.87 34.04
N ASN A 270 -7.30 -7.43 34.65
CA ASN A 270 -6.98 -6.00 34.78
C ASN A 270 -6.38 -5.43 33.49
N GLU A 271 -5.90 -6.28 32.58
CA GLU A 271 -5.32 -5.84 31.32
C GLU A 271 -6.39 -5.58 30.27
N GLU A 272 -7.43 -6.41 30.22
CA GLU A 272 -8.54 -6.22 29.28
C GLU A 272 -9.31 -4.92 29.58
N GLU A 273 -9.62 -4.63 30.84
CA GLU A 273 -10.33 -3.40 31.22
C GLU A 273 -9.48 -2.14 30.92
N LYS A 274 -8.17 -2.21 31.16
CA LYS A 274 -7.23 -1.16 30.75
C LYS A 274 -7.16 -1.03 29.23
N ALA A 275 -7.17 -2.15 28.51
CA ALA A 275 -7.14 -2.16 27.06
C ALA A 275 -8.36 -1.46 26.48
N ILE A 276 -9.54 -1.85 26.93
CA ILE A 276 -10.81 -1.22 26.59
C ILE A 276 -10.73 0.28 26.86
N THR A 277 -10.25 0.67 28.04
CA THR A 277 -10.15 2.08 28.42
C THR A 277 -9.23 2.87 27.48
N LEU A 278 -8.06 2.32 27.15
CA LEU A 278 -7.08 2.98 26.28
C LEU A 278 -7.55 3.04 24.82
N ILE A 279 -8.15 1.96 24.29
CA ILE A 279 -8.72 1.94 22.95
C ILE A 279 -9.89 2.91 22.85
N SER A 280 -10.74 2.98 23.86
CA SER A 280 -11.87 3.92 23.93
C SER A 280 -11.42 5.38 23.93
N GLN A 281 -10.16 5.65 24.27
CA GLN A 281 -9.55 6.98 24.24
C GLN A 281 -8.94 7.35 22.88
N LEU A 282 -8.87 6.40 21.93
CA LEU A 282 -8.44 6.69 20.57
C LEU A 282 -9.31 7.81 19.98
N PRO A 283 -8.71 8.77 19.26
CA PRO A 283 -9.45 9.85 18.68
C PRO A 283 -10.37 9.38 17.57
N ALA A 284 -11.41 10.18 17.33
CA ALA A 284 -12.24 10.05 16.16
C ALA A 284 -11.43 10.39 14.89
N PHE A 285 -11.31 9.45 13.95
CA PHE A 285 -10.68 9.69 12.66
C PHE A 285 -11.74 10.07 11.62
N HIS A 286 -11.68 11.32 11.15
CA HIS A 286 -12.68 11.92 10.26
C HIS A 286 -12.53 11.56 8.78
N CYS A 287 -11.36 11.09 8.38
CA CYS A 287 -11.01 10.82 6.99
C CYS A 287 -10.58 9.37 6.74
N LEU A 288 -10.63 8.50 7.75
CA LEU A 288 -10.10 7.14 7.65
C LEU A 288 -10.90 6.32 6.62
N GLN A 289 -10.18 5.76 5.66
CA GLN A 289 -10.71 4.92 4.58
C GLN A 289 -10.23 3.48 4.71
N GLU A 290 -9.05 3.24 5.27
CA GLU A 290 -8.46 1.92 5.44
C GLU A 290 -8.00 1.70 6.88
N PHE A 291 -8.45 0.59 7.46
CA PHE A 291 -8.05 0.18 8.79
C PHE A 291 -7.52 -1.25 8.76
N ASN A 292 -6.24 -1.39 9.08
CA ASN A 292 -5.54 -2.67 9.10
C ASN A 292 -5.15 -3.01 10.54
N ILE A 293 -5.51 -4.20 10.97
CA ILE A 293 -5.19 -4.71 12.30
C ILE A 293 -4.52 -6.07 12.14
N ASN A 294 -3.25 -6.15 12.53
CA ASN A 294 -2.43 -7.34 12.41
C ASN A 294 -1.78 -7.71 13.75
N ASP A 295 -1.98 -8.95 14.21
CA ASP A 295 -1.38 -9.49 15.45
C ASP A 295 -1.58 -8.56 16.67
N VAL A 296 -2.82 -8.19 16.94
CA VAL A 296 -3.20 -7.40 18.12
C VAL A 296 -3.82 -8.33 19.16
N SER A 297 -3.11 -8.55 20.27
CA SER A 297 -3.46 -9.62 21.22
C SER A 297 -4.73 -9.38 22.03
N PHE A 298 -5.17 -8.13 22.15
CA PHE A 298 -6.30 -7.68 22.98
C PHE A 298 -7.50 -7.21 22.14
N ILE A 299 -7.57 -7.60 20.88
CA ILE A 299 -8.74 -7.34 20.03
C ILE A 299 -9.91 -8.27 20.33
N ASP A 300 -9.63 -9.47 20.85
CA ASP A 300 -10.64 -10.44 21.24
C ASP A 300 -11.62 -9.82 22.25
N GLY A 301 -12.91 -9.82 21.93
CA GLY A 301 -13.98 -9.19 22.71
C GLY A 301 -14.13 -7.67 22.52
N ASN A 302 -13.19 -7.03 21.81
CA ASN A 302 -12.97 -5.59 21.87
C ASN A 302 -13.01 -4.87 20.52
N LEU A 303 -13.31 -5.57 19.41
CA LEU A 303 -13.32 -5.00 18.06
C LEU A 303 -14.27 -3.79 17.94
N LYS A 304 -15.37 -3.80 18.69
CA LYS A 304 -16.30 -2.66 18.76
C LYS A 304 -15.62 -1.36 19.17
N GLU A 305 -14.72 -1.41 20.14
CA GLU A 305 -14.02 -0.22 20.64
C GLU A 305 -13.03 0.31 19.60
N PHE A 306 -12.36 -0.58 18.86
CA PHE A 306 -11.53 -0.18 17.72
C PHE A 306 -12.34 0.49 16.63
N LEU A 307 -13.53 -0.01 16.30
CA LEU A 307 -14.36 0.55 15.23
C LEU A 307 -15.09 1.85 15.63
N ARG A 308 -15.17 2.19 16.93
CA ARG A 308 -15.77 3.44 17.43
C ARG A 308 -15.00 4.70 17.04
N CYS A 309 -13.71 4.57 16.72
CA CYS A 309 -12.91 5.70 16.25
C CYS A 309 -13.34 6.19 14.86
N LEU A 310 -14.11 5.40 14.10
CA LEU A 310 -14.53 5.72 12.73
C LEU A 310 -15.65 6.78 12.72
N LYS A 311 -15.49 7.84 11.92
CA LYS A 311 -16.55 8.84 11.68
C LYS A 311 -17.16 8.84 10.29
N LYS A 312 -16.53 8.15 9.35
CA LYS A 312 -17.05 7.91 8.00
C LYS A 312 -17.15 6.40 7.76
N PRO A 313 -17.93 5.99 6.74
CA PRO A 313 -17.88 4.63 6.25
C PRO A 313 -16.48 4.29 5.74
N LEU A 314 -15.96 3.14 6.16
CA LEU A 314 -14.65 2.61 5.82
C LEU A 314 -14.71 1.92 4.44
N GLU A 315 -13.67 2.08 3.62
CA GLU A 315 -13.57 1.41 2.32
C GLU A 315 -12.85 0.05 2.42
N THR A 316 -11.82 -0.06 3.27
CA THR A 316 -11.05 -1.28 3.49
C THR A 316 -10.98 -1.63 4.97
N LEU A 317 -11.37 -2.85 5.34
CA LEU A 317 -11.08 -3.44 6.64
C LEU A 317 -10.20 -4.67 6.45
N CYS A 318 -9.05 -4.69 7.14
CA CYS A 318 -8.15 -5.84 7.17
C CYS A 318 -7.91 -6.27 8.61
N ILE A 319 -8.17 -7.54 8.91
CA ILE A 319 -7.88 -8.15 10.21
C ILE A 319 -7.13 -9.46 9.97
N THR A 320 -5.89 -9.52 10.42
CA THR A 320 -4.99 -10.66 10.17
C THR A 320 -4.28 -11.09 11.45
N ASN A 321 -4.03 -12.39 11.61
CA ASN A 321 -3.29 -12.95 12.75
C ASN A 321 -3.86 -12.54 14.12
N CYS A 322 -5.17 -12.33 14.21
CA CYS A 322 -5.87 -11.96 15.44
C CYS A 322 -6.80 -13.09 15.90
N GLN A 323 -7.23 -13.05 17.16
CA GLN A 323 -8.35 -13.86 17.65
C GLN A 323 -9.57 -12.95 17.83
N LEU A 324 -10.73 -13.40 17.35
CA LEU A 324 -12.00 -12.69 17.50
C LEU A 324 -12.96 -13.54 18.32
N SER A 325 -13.75 -12.87 19.14
CA SER A 325 -14.83 -13.47 19.91
C SER A 325 -16.10 -13.59 19.06
N GLN A 326 -17.09 -14.34 19.58
CA GLN A 326 -18.43 -14.33 18.98
C GLN A 326 -19.06 -12.93 19.04
N SER A 327 -18.87 -12.20 20.13
CA SER A 327 -19.37 -10.82 20.28
C SER A 327 -18.81 -9.86 19.24
N ASP A 328 -17.56 -10.04 18.81
CA ASP A 328 -16.95 -9.22 17.76
C ASP A 328 -17.66 -9.43 16.42
N LEU A 329 -17.89 -10.69 16.04
CA LEU A 329 -18.64 -11.02 14.82
C LEU A 329 -20.10 -10.55 14.91
N ASP A 330 -20.76 -10.77 16.05
CA ASP A 330 -22.14 -10.36 16.28
C ASP A 330 -22.31 -8.84 16.15
N TYR A 331 -21.28 -8.05 16.45
CA TYR A 331 -21.31 -6.60 16.34
C TYR A 331 -21.19 -6.09 14.88
N LEU A 332 -20.44 -6.78 14.02
CA LEU A 332 -20.12 -6.31 12.66
C LEU A 332 -21.36 -5.86 11.85
N PRO A 333 -22.47 -6.63 11.80
CA PRO A 333 -23.66 -6.23 11.06
C PRO A 333 -24.33 -4.96 11.57
N TYR A 334 -24.05 -4.52 12.79
CA TYR A 334 -24.65 -3.32 13.40
C TYR A 334 -23.73 -2.09 13.28
N CYS A 335 -22.48 -2.28 12.87
CA CYS A 335 -21.52 -1.19 12.72
C CYS A 335 -21.76 -0.43 11.39
N GLN A 336 -22.49 0.69 11.47
CA GLN A 336 -22.84 1.51 10.29
C GLN A 336 -21.61 2.01 9.52
N ASN A 337 -20.49 2.23 10.22
CA ASN A 337 -19.23 2.67 9.64
C ASN A 337 -18.57 1.65 8.70
N ILE A 338 -19.12 0.45 8.53
CA ILE A 338 -18.57 -0.55 7.60
C ILE A 338 -19.58 -1.01 6.53
N PHE A 339 -20.74 -0.36 6.40
CA PHE A 339 -21.75 -0.75 5.39
C PHE A 339 -21.42 -0.34 3.96
N GLU A 340 -20.43 0.54 3.78
CA GLU A 340 -19.91 0.95 2.46
C GLU A 340 -18.55 0.29 2.16
N LEU A 341 -18.21 -0.80 2.87
CA LEU A 341 -16.97 -1.53 2.63
C LEU A 341 -16.89 -1.98 1.17
N LYS A 342 -15.74 -1.70 0.57
CA LYS A 342 -15.35 -2.23 -0.74
C LYS A 342 -14.46 -3.45 -0.60
N ARG A 343 -13.64 -3.50 0.44
CA ARG A 343 -12.66 -4.57 0.63
C ARG A 343 -12.67 -5.09 2.05
N LEU A 344 -12.94 -6.38 2.20
CA LEU A 344 -12.89 -7.09 3.48
C LEU A 344 -11.82 -8.18 3.41
N TYR A 345 -10.80 -8.05 4.24
CA TYR A 345 -9.73 -9.04 4.40
C TYR A 345 -9.77 -9.59 5.82
N LEU A 346 -10.10 -10.87 5.96
CA LEU A 346 -9.98 -11.62 7.19
C LEU A 346 -9.03 -12.79 6.93
N SER A 347 -7.93 -12.86 7.68
CA SER A 347 -6.99 -13.98 7.67
C SER A 347 -6.71 -14.39 9.11
N LEU A 348 -7.72 -15.03 9.70
CA LEU A 348 -7.77 -15.44 11.10
C LEU A 348 -8.69 -16.63 11.27
N SER A 349 -8.49 -17.41 12.34
CA SER A 349 -9.23 -18.64 12.58
C SER A 349 -10.69 -18.37 12.97
N LEU A 350 -11.65 -18.88 12.18
CA LEU A 350 -13.09 -18.73 12.38
C LEU A 350 -13.79 -20.05 12.80
N HIS A 351 -13.05 -21.14 12.94
CA HIS A 351 -13.60 -22.50 13.10
C HIS A 351 -14.47 -22.74 14.34
N ASN A 352 -14.36 -21.87 15.35
CA ASN A 352 -15.12 -21.95 16.61
C ASN A 352 -16.26 -20.93 16.71
N LEU A 353 -16.48 -20.11 15.68
CA LEU A 353 -17.45 -19.02 15.70
C LEU A 353 -18.66 -19.32 14.81
N LEU A 354 -19.82 -18.73 15.12
CA LEU A 354 -20.97 -18.72 14.23
C LEU A 354 -20.77 -17.65 13.16
N LEU A 355 -20.87 -18.02 11.88
CA LEU A 355 -20.69 -17.12 10.73
C LEU A 355 -21.98 -16.46 10.23
N ALA A 356 -23.13 -16.71 10.86
CA ALA A 356 -24.37 -16.02 10.53
C ALA A 356 -24.24 -14.47 10.58
N PRO A 357 -23.55 -13.87 11.57
CA PRO A 357 -23.29 -12.44 11.57
C PRO A 357 -22.47 -11.98 10.35
N LEU A 358 -21.42 -12.71 9.97
CA LEU A 358 -20.64 -12.37 8.78
C LEU A 358 -21.52 -12.45 7.51
N GLY A 359 -22.44 -13.41 7.43
CA GLY A 359 -23.45 -13.47 6.38
C GLY A 359 -24.35 -12.22 6.33
N PHE A 360 -24.83 -11.74 7.48
CA PHE A 360 -25.60 -10.50 7.55
C PHE A 360 -24.78 -9.27 7.17
N LEU A 361 -23.49 -9.22 7.51
CA LEU A 361 -22.60 -8.16 7.03
C LEU A 361 -22.53 -8.18 5.50
N LEU A 362 -22.27 -9.34 4.90
CA LEU A 362 -22.22 -9.50 3.43
C LEU A 362 -23.52 -9.04 2.77
N GLU A 363 -24.68 -9.32 3.39
CA GLU A 363 -25.97 -8.84 2.88
C GLU A 363 -26.05 -7.31 2.87
N ARG A 364 -25.50 -6.64 3.89
CA ARG A 364 -25.49 -5.16 3.96
C ARG A 364 -24.54 -4.54 2.94
N VAL A 365 -23.37 -5.14 2.73
CA VAL A 365 -22.34 -4.62 1.80
C VAL A 365 -22.46 -5.16 0.38
N ARG A 366 -23.54 -5.90 0.05
CA ARG A 366 -23.69 -6.60 -1.24
C ARG A 366 -23.61 -5.72 -2.50
N HIS A 367 -23.84 -4.41 -2.34
CA HIS A 367 -23.81 -3.44 -3.44
C HIS A 367 -22.50 -2.65 -3.51
N THR A 368 -21.60 -2.82 -2.54
CA THR A 368 -20.34 -2.04 -2.43
C THR A 368 -19.11 -2.93 -2.41
N LEU A 369 -19.23 -4.18 -1.95
CA LEU A 369 -18.11 -5.09 -1.78
C LEU A 369 -17.54 -5.54 -3.13
N GLU A 370 -16.30 -5.14 -3.39
CA GLU A 370 -15.49 -5.45 -4.56
C GLU A 370 -14.52 -6.62 -4.29
N CYS A 371 -13.96 -6.69 -3.07
CA CYS A 371 -13.01 -7.73 -2.68
C CYS A 371 -13.42 -8.41 -1.37
N LEU A 372 -13.49 -9.74 -1.39
CA LEU A 372 -13.66 -10.58 -0.20
C LEU A 372 -12.51 -11.57 -0.10
N ASN A 373 -11.67 -11.40 0.92
CA ASN A 373 -10.60 -12.33 1.24
C ASN A 373 -10.86 -12.97 2.61
N LEU A 374 -11.10 -14.27 2.58
CA LEU A 374 -11.27 -15.17 3.73
C LEU A 374 -10.22 -16.29 3.66
N LYS A 375 -8.97 -15.93 3.32
CA LYS A 375 -7.83 -16.85 3.26
C LYS A 375 -7.51 -17.38 4.66
N SER A 376 -7.14 -18.66 4.76
CA SER A 376 -6.62 -19.25 6.00
C SER A 376 -7.56 -19.06 7.20
N CYS A 377 -8.87 -19.14 6.96
CA CYS A 377 -9.88 -18.86 7.99
C CYS A 377 -10.41 -20.11 8.71
N GLU A 378 -9.96 -21.31 8.32
CA GLU A 378 -10.42 -22.59 8.88
C GLU A 378 -11.97 -22.75 8.86
N ILE A 379 -12.63 -22.20 7.85
CA ILE A 379 -14.09 -22.25 7.72
C ILE A 379 -14.54 -23.71 7.51
N LYS A 380 -15.43 -24.20 8.37
CA LYS A 380 -16.06 -25.52 8.26
C LYS A 380 -17.25 -25.50 7.29
N GLU A 381 -17.59 -26.66 6.73
CA GLU A 381 -18.73 -26.87 5.84
C GLU A 381 -20.06 -26.33 6.42
N SER A 382 -20.33 -26.59 7.70
CA SER A 382 -21.53 -26.11 8.37
C SER A 382 -21.60 -24.58 8.46
N GLN A 383 -20.45 -23.91 8.57
CA GLN A 383 -20.35 -22.45 8.68
C GLN A 383 -20.42 -21.78 7.32
N LEU A 384 -19.84 -22.40 6.28
CA LEU A 384 -19.85 -21.89 4.91
C LEU A 384 -21.29 -21.62 4.44
N ASN A 385 -22.22 -22.52 4.76
CA ASN A 385 -23.63 -22.39 4.42
C ASN A 385 -24.29 -21.09 4.92
N ALA A 386 -23.80 -20.51 6.02
CA ALA A 386 -24.30 -19.23 6.53
C ALA A 386 -23.92 -18.03 5.65
N LEU A 387 -22.84 -18.14 4.86
CA LEU A 387 -22.34 -17.08 3.99
C LEU A 387 -22.94 -17.12 2.59
N LEU A 388 -23.20 -18.32 2.07
CA LEU A 388 -23.52 -18.54 0.65
C LEU A 388 -24.71 -17.75 0.09
N PRO A 389 -25.85 -17.60 0.80
CA PRO A 389 -26.98 -16.82 0.29
C PRO A 389 -26.60 -15.36 0.04
N ALA A 390 -26.01 -14.69 1.04
CA ALA A 390 -25.58 -13.30 0.95
C ALA A 390 -24.45 -13.11 -0.06
N LEU A 391 -23.44 -13.99 -0.05
CA LEU A 391 -22.33 -13.96 -1.00
C LEU A 391 -22.80 -13.99 -2.45
N SER A 392 -23.81 -14.81 -2.77
CA SER A 392 -24.36 -14.90 -4.13
C SER A 392 -25.08 -13.64 -4.63
N GLN A 393 -25.32 -12.66 -3.75
CA GLN A 393 -25.94 -11.38 -4.06
C GLN A 393 -24.93 -10.23 -4.14
N CYS A 394 -23.64 -10.46 -3.86
CA CYS A 394 -22.58 -9.45 -3.91
C CYS A 394 -22.23 -9.06 -5.36
N SER A 395 -23.10 -8.27 -5.99
CA SER A 395 -23.07 -7.97 -7.43
C SER A 395 -21.83 -7.21 -7.93
N GLN A 396 -21.12 -6.49 -7.05
CA GLN A 396 -19.91 -5.74 -7.38
C GLN A 396 -18.61 -6.53 -7.17
N LEU A 397 -18.70 -7.77 -6.69
CA LEU A 397 -17.52 -8.53 -6.30
C LEU A 397 -16.67 -8.88 -7.52
N THR A 398 -15.42 -8.40 -7.53
CA THR A 398 -14.40 -8.65 -8.56
C THR A 398 -13.35 -9.66 -8.11
N ASP A 399 -13.14 -9.76 -6.79
CA ASP A 399 -12.08 -10.56 -6.18
C ASP A 399 -12.62 -11.41 -5.03
N VAL A 400 -12.37 -12.73 -5.10
CA VAL A 400 -12.63 -13.66 -3.98
C VAL A 400 -11.41 -14.50 -3.69
N ASN A 401 -11.12 -14.67 -2.40
CA ASN A 401 -10.07 -15.56 -1.94
C ASN A 401 -10.55 -16.41 -0.76
N PHE A 402 -10.66 -17.70 -0.98
CA PHE A 402 -10.97 -18.73 0.02
C PHE A 402 -9.81 -19.71 0.20
N TYR A 403 -8.61 -19.39 -0.32
CA TYR A 403 -7.43 -20.23 -0.22
C TYR A 403 -7.19 -20.67 1.23
N ASP A 404 -6.63 -21.88 1.40
CA ASP A 404 -6.26 -22.42 2.71
C ASP A 404 -7.44 -22.56 3.68
N ASN A 405 -8.61 -22.94 3.14
CA ASN A 405 -9.74 -23.44 3.93
C ASN A 405 -9.99 -24.92 3.64
N ASN A 406 -10.48 -25.64 4.65
CA ASN A 406 -10.68 -27.09 4.60
C ASN A 406 -12.05 -27.46 4.05
N PHE A 407 -12.22 -27.37 2.73
CA PHE A 407 -13.48 -27.73 2.05
C PHE A 407 -13.45 -29.13 1.45
N SER A 408 -14.48 -29.93 1.72
CA SER A 408 -14.78 -31.13 0.94
C SER A 408 -15.06 -30.77 -0.51
N LEU A 409 -14.93 -31.73 -1.43
CA LEU A 409 -15.27 -31.53 -2.83
C LEU A 409 -16.73 -31.09 -2.97
N LEU A 410 -17.63 -31.63 -2.15
CA LEU A 410 -19.04 -31.24 -2.12
C LEU A 410 -19.23 -29.77 -1.71
N SER A 411 -18.62 -29.35 -0.59
CA SER A 411 -18.64 -27.96 -0.13
C SER A 411 -18.11 -27.00 -1.17
N LEU A 412 -16.99 -27.36 -1.80
CA LEU A 412 -16.36 -26.53 -2.82
C LEU A 412 -17.27 -26.37 -4.05
N LYS A 413 -17.90 -27.47 -4.51
CA LYS A 413 -18.89 -27.40 -5.60
C LYS A 413 -20.05 -26.47 -5.24
N GLN A 414 -20.54 -26.55 -4.01
CA GLN A 414 -21.60 -25.66 -3.53
C GLN A 414 -21.15 -24.19 -3.54
N LEU A 415 -19.96 -23.88 -3.04
CA LEU A 415 -19.38 -22.53 -3.11
C LEU A 415 -19.32 -22.02 -4.56
N LEU A 416 -18.81 -22.84 -5.49
CA LEU A 416 -18.70 -22.49 -6.91
C LEU A 416 -20.06 -22.29 -7.58
N HIS A 417 -21.11 -23.02 -7.18
CA HIS A 417 -22.47 -22.75 -7.67
C HIS A 417 -23.01 -21.39 -7.24
N HIS A 418 -22.55 -20.87 -6.09
CA HIS A 418 -22.93 -19.55 -5.60
C HIS A 418 -22.06 -18.44 -6.21
N THR A 419 -20.73 -18.58 -6.23
CA THR A 419 -19.83 -17.59 -6.85
C THR A 419 -19.92 -17.57 -8.37
N GLY A 420 -20.34 -18.67 -9.01
CA GLY A 420 -20.64 -18.73 -10.43
C GLY A 420 -21.75 -17.76 -10.86
N LYS A 421 -22.63 -17.33 -9.93
CA LYS A 421 -23.68 -16.33 -10.20
C LYS A 421 -23.13 -14.89 -10.26
N LEU A 422 -21.92 -14.65 -9.78
CA LEU A 422 -21.32 -13.32 -9.70
C LEU A 422 -20.58 -12.99 -11.00
N SER A 423 -21.23 -12.24 -11.88
CA SER A 423 -20.71 -11.97 -13.25
C SER A 423 -19.48 -11.06 -13.29
N GLN A 424 -19.24 -10.27 -12.24
CA GLN A 424 -18.11 -9.32 -12.18
C GLN A 424 -16.80 -9.95 -11.69
N LEU A 425 -16.83 -11.19 -11.20
CA LEU A 425 -15.62 -11.85 -10.70
C LEU A 425 -14.55 -11.96 -11.78
N THR A 426 -13.39 -11.39 -11.47
CA THR A 426 -12.22 -11.36 -12.34
C THR A 426 -11.06 -12.19 -11.79
N ASN A 427 -10.96 -12.30 -10.47
CA ASN A 427 -9.88 -12.98 -9.78
C ASN A 427 -10.43 -13.85 -8.64
N GLU A 428 -10.21 -15.14 -8.74
CA GLU A 428 -10.81 -16.11 -7.83
C GLU A 428 -9.77 -17.15 -7.42
N VAL A 429 -9.58 -17.27 -6.11
CA VAL A 429 -8.69 -18.28 -5.53
C VAL A 429 -9.48 -19.13 -4.55
N TYR A 430 -9.49 -20.44 -4.81
CA TYR A 430 -10.17 -21.44 -4.01
C TYR A 430 -9.15 -22.47 -3.49
N PRO A 431 -9.46 -23.16 -2.38
CA PRO A 431 -8.61 -24.25 -1.91
C PRO A 431 -8.81 -25.49 -2.78
N ALA A 432 -7.79 -26.34 -2.86
CA ALA A 432 -7.96 -27.70 -3.35
C ALA A 432 -8.87 -28.50 -2.38
N PRO A 433 -9.77 -29.35 -2.89
CA PRO A 433 -10.63 -30.19 -2.05
C PRO A 433 -9.84 -31.01 -1.03
N LEU A 434 -10.42 -31.28 0.13
CA LEU A 434 -9.83 -32.16 1.17
C LEU A 434 -9.48 -33.55 0.62
N GLU A 435 -10.22 -34.02 -0.38
CA GLU A 435 -9.97 -35.28 -1.07
C GLU A 435 -8.65 -35.27 -1.83
N CYS A 436 -8.03 -34.12 -2.07
CA CYS A 436 -6.68 -34.00 -2.64
C CYS A 436 -5.55 -34.28 -1.63
N TYR A 437 -5.87 -34.66 -0.39
CA TYR A 437 -4.87 -35.03 0.63
C TYR A 437 -5.10 -36.46 1.12
N ASP A 438 -4.02 -37.17 1.43
CA ASP A 438 -4.11 -38.41 2.19
C ASP A 438 -4.32 -38.14 3.69
N ASN A 439 -4.50 -39.19 4.49
CA ASN A 439 -4.67 -39.10 5.94
C ASN A 439 -3.47 -38.54 6.70
N ARG A 440 -2.33 -38.31 6.03
CA ARG A 440 -1.13 -37.68 6.59
C ARG A 440 -0.89 -36.27 6.03
N GLY A 441 -1.86 -35.72 5.28
CA GLY A 441 -1.73 -34.41 4.65
C GLY A 441 -0.84 -34.39 3.41
N VAL A 442 -0.47 -35.55 2.86
CA VAL A 442 0.33 -35.60 1.62
C VAL A 442 -0.56 -35.23 0.43
N ILE A 443 -0.07 -34.32 -0.40
CA ILE A 443 -0.77 -33.83 -1.58
C ILE A 443 -0.86 -34.93 -2.66
N LEU A 444 -2.08 -35.33 -3.00
CA LEU A 444 -2.42 -36.25 -4.07
C LEU A 444 -2.70 -35.47 -5.36
N THR A 445 -1.63 -35.08 -6.05
CA THR A 445 -1.68 -34.20 -7.25
C THR A 445 -2.57 -34.74 -8.38
N ASN A 446 -2.65 -36.06 -8.53
CA ASN A 446 -3.52 -36.72 -9.50
C ASN A 446 -5.01 -36.42 -9.23
N ARG A 447 -5.42 -36.28 -7.96
CA ARG A 447 -6.80 -35.96 -7.61
C ARG A 447 -7.14 -34.53 -7.98
N LEU A 448 -6.26 -33.57 -7.70
CA LEU A 448 -6.48 -32.18 -8.13
C LEU A 448 -6.57 -32.09 -9.66
N LYS A 449 -5.70 -32.81 -10.39
CA LYS A 449 -5.76 -32.89 -11.85
C LYS A 449 -7.09 -33.45 -12.36
N ASN A 450 -7.69 -34.40 -11.64
CA ASN A 450 -8.96 -35.01 -12.01
C ASN A 450 -10.16 -34.11 -11.67
N PHE A 451 -10.13 -33.42 -10.52
CA PHE A 451 -11.24 -32.56 -10.08
C PHE A 451 -11.21 -31.17 -10.72
N GLY A 452 -10.03 -30.66 -11.07
CA GLY A 452 -9.84 -29.33 -11.64
C GLY A 452 -10.77 -29.01 -12.82
N PRO A 453 -10.84 -29.87 -13.87
CA PRO A 453 -11.76 -29.66 -14.98
C PRO A 453 -13.22 -29.58 -14.53
N GLU A 454 -13.67 -30.51 -13.66
CA GLU A 454 -15.04 -30.55 -13.16
C GLU A 454 -15.40 -29.26 -12.39
N LEU A 455 -14.49 -28.77 -11.54
CA LEU A 455 -14.68 -27.55 -10.77
C LEU A 455 -14.76 -26.31 -11.66
N LEU A 456 -13.89 -26.22 -12.68
CA LEU A 456 -13.96 -25.12 -13.67
C LEU A 456 -15.27 -25.15 -14.47
N ASP A 457 -15.75 -26.33 -14.82
CA ASP A 457 -16.97 -26.48 -15.63
C ASP A 457 -18.21 -25.99 -14.87
N ILE A 458 -18.25 -26.10 -13.53
CA ILE A 458 -19.32 -25.52 -12.71
C ILE A 458 -19.40 -23.99 -12.90
N VAL A 459 -18.24 -23.31 -12.88
CA VAL A 459 -18.18 -21.86 -13.06
C VAL A 459 -18.52 -21.48 -14.50
N ARG A 460 -17.98 -22.22 -15.48
CA ARG A 460 -18.23 -22.03 -16.92
C ARG A 460 -19.69 -22.20 -17.31
N ALA A 461 -20.41 -23.10 -16.63
CA ALA A 461 -21.84 -23.30 -16.86
C ALA A 461 -22.69 -22.07 -16.49
N LYS A 462 -22.15 -21.11 -15.73
CA LYS A 462 -22.85 -19.91 -15.27
C LYS A 462 -22.33 -18.62 -15.89
N ARG A 463 -21.02 -18.52 -16.16
CA ARG A 463 -20.38 -17.34 -16.77
C ARG A 463 -19.06 -17.71 -17.43
N GLN A 464 -18.44 -16.75 -18.13
CA GLN A 464 -17.05 -16.89 -18.57
C GLN A 464 -16.08 -16.37 -17.49
N PRO A 465 -15.38 -17.27 -16.74
CA PRO A 465 -14.38 -16.83 -15.76
C PRO A 465 -13.15 -16.20 -16.42
N LYS A 466 -12.49 -15.27 -15.73
CA LYS A 466 -11.25 -14.61 -16.20
C LYS A 466 -9.99 -15.22 -15.58
N LYS A 467 -9.88 -15.23 -14.25
CA LYS A 467 -8.83 -15.91 -13.50
C LYS A 467 -9.43 -16.71 -12.36
N VAL A 468 -9.26 -18.03 -12.42
CA VAL A 468 -9.70 -18.97 -11.40
C VAL A 468 -8.55 -19.92 -11.10
N ALA A 469 -8.23 -20.09 -9.82
CA ALA A 469 -7.22 -21.01 -9.35
C ALA A 469 -7.73 -21.86 -8.19
N PHE A 470 -7.36 -23.14 -8.20
CA PHE A 470 -7.53 -24.08 -7.10
C PHE A 470 -6.14 -24.48 -6.61
N ALA A 471 -5.80 -24.13 -5.38
CA ALA A 471 -4.45 -24.31 -4.85
C ALA A 471 -4.44 -25.21 -3.61
N THR A 472 -3.49 -26.14 -3.56
CA THR A 472 -3.25 -26.94 -2.36
C THR A 472 -2.60 -26.09 -1.27
N MET A 473 -2.69 -26.53 -0.03
CA MET A 473 -1.86 -25.99 1.05
C MET A 473 -0.37 -26.12 0.71
N PRO A 474 0.51 -25.26 1.29
CA PRO A 474 1.94 -25.39 1.14
C PRO A 474 2.43 -26.76 1.66
N CYS A 475 3.34 -27.38 0.93
CA CYS A 475 3.97 -28.62 1.35
C CYS A 475 4.91 -28.33 2.52
N PHE A 476 4.70 -28.95 3.68
CA PHE A 476 5.54 -28.78 4.89
C PHE A 476 7.04 -29.05 4.73
N ARG A 477 7.49 -29.67 3.61
CA ARG A 477 8.92 -29.94 3.35
C ARG A 477 9.57 -28.93 2.43
N CYS A 478 8.81 -28.30 1.57
CA CYS A 478 9.35 -27.48 0.49
C CYS A 478 8.58 -26.19 0.26
N ASP A 479 7.56 -25.88 1.05
CA ASP A 479 6.71 -24.67 0.97
C ASP A 479 6.02 -24.40 -0.37
N GLY A 480 6.29 -25.21 -1.40
CA GLY A 480 5.60 -25.15 -2.66
C GLY A 480 4.25 -25.86 -2.58
N HIS A 481 3.37 -25.48 -3.49
CA HIS A 481 2.00 -25.95 -3.59
C HIS A 481 1.65 -26.25 -5.04
N TYR A 482 0.62 -27.05 -5.24
CA TYR A 482 0.09 -27.35 -6.56
C TYR A 482 -1.10 -26.46 -6.85
N VAL A 483 -1.11 -25.88 -8.04
CA VAL A 483 -2.19 -25.03 -8.52
C VAL A 483 -2.75 -25.62 -9.80
N TYR A 484 -4.07 -25.74 -9.84
CA TYR A 484 -4.81 -25.93 -11.08
C TYR A 484 -5.51 -24.61 -11.41
N ASP A 485 -5.17 -24.00 -12.55
CA ASP A 485 -5.74 -22.73 -12.96
C ASP A 485 -6.34 -22.75 -14.36
N LEU A 486 -7.16 -21.74 -14.62
CA LEU A 486 -7.86 -21.57 -15.90
C LEU A 486 -6.89 -21.31 -17.07
N GLU A 487 -5.77 -20.64 -16.82
CA GLU A 487 -4.81 -20.24 -17.86
C GLU A 487 -4.07 -21.45 -18.43
N THR A 488 -3.57 -22.31 -17.56
CA THR A 488 -2.79 -23.50 -17.93
C THR A 488 -3.67 -24.73 -18.15
N GLN A 489 -4.86 -24.78 -17.54
CA GLN A 489 -5.74 -25.96 -17.46
C GLN A 489 -5.00 -27.23 -17.00
N CYS A 490 -3.92 -27.07 -16.24
CA CYS A 490 -3.12 -28.17 -15.74
C CYS A 490 -2.65 -27.89 -14.31
N CYS A 491 -2.33 -28.97 -13.59
CA CYS A 491 -1.67 -28.84 -12.30
C CYS A 491 -0.20 -28.50 -12.53
N HIS A 492 0.25 -27.40 -11.96
CA HIS A 492 1.66 -27.03 -11.93
C HIS A 492 2.09 -26.72 -10.49
N PHE A 493 3.35 -26.95 -10.21
CA PHE A 493 3.95 -26.66 -8.91
C PHE A 493 4.39 -25.19 -8.88
N LYS A 494 3.91 -24.44 -7.89
CA LYS A 494 4.35 -23.07 -7.60
C LYS A 494 5.13 -23.08 -6.30
N TRP A 495 6.30 -22.46 -6.35
CA TRP A 495 7.11 -22.15 -5.18
C TRP A 495 6.76 -20.74 -4.71
N ASP A 496 6.34 -20.59 -3.44
CA ASP A 496 6.19 -19.29 -2.82
C ASP A 496 7.30 -19.12 -1.77
N PRO A 497 8.35 -18.32 -2.03
CA PRO A 497 9.44 -18.13 -1.08
C PRO A 497 9.08 -17.14 0.06
N LEU A 498 7.86 -16.58 0.10
CA LEU A 498 7.50 -15.45 0.97
C LEU A 498 6.39 -15.75 2.03
N GLN A 499 6.04 -17.02 2.27
CA GLN A 499 5.12 -17.43 3.34
C GLN A 499 5.80 -18.06 4.58
N SER A 500 7.12 -17.90 4.73
CA SER A 500 7.88 -18.32 5.93
C SER A 500 8.08 -17.20 6.93
#